data_AF-A0A7S0D952-F1
#
_entry.id   AF-A0A7S0D952-F1
#
_cell.length_a   1.000
_cell.length_b   1.000
_cell.length_c   1.000
_cell.angle_alpha   90.00
_cell.angle_beta   90.00
_cell.angle_gamma   90.00
#
_symmetry.space_group_name_H-M   'P 1'
#
loop_
_entity.id
_entity.type
_entity.pdbx_description
1 polymer ?
#
loop_
_entity_poly.entity_id
_entity_poly.type
_entity_poly.pdbx_seq_one_letter_code
_entity_poly.pdbx_strand_id
1 'polypeptide(L)'
;RRNEIALILSSNPATSTLPPLLKQSRECSRCFQREECMIHHRVFESGTAEGCGETQDVFLASGAGALSAAHVEYMRKWLKLIDLETGTNGYRNNEIWTTTPSERQ
;
A
#
# COMPACT_ATOMS: atom_id res chain seq x y z
N ARG A 1 11.15 -14.80 -4.04
CA ARG A 1 10.96 -13.48 -3.39
C ARG A 1 11.02 -12.28 -4.35
N ARG A 2 12.14 -11.95 -5.03
CA ARG A 2 12.17 -10.77 -5.95
C ARG A 2 11.02 -10.76 -6.96
N ASN A 3 10.79 -11.89 -7.63
CA ASN A 3 9.75 -12.00 -8.65
C ASN A 3 8.34 -11.86 -8.06
N GLU A 4 8.10 -12.42 -6.87
CA GLU A 4 6.82 -12.27 -6.16
C GLU A 4 6.54 -10.80 -5.82
N ILE A 5 7.54 -10.10 -5.28
CA ILE A 5 7.42 -8.68 -4.94
C ILE A 5 7.17 -7.86 -6.20
N ALA A 6 7.92 -8.12 -7.28
CA ALA A 6 7.72 -7.42 -8.56
C ALA A 6 6.30 -7.60 -9.11
N LEU A 7 5.73 -8.81 -9.01
CA LEU A 7 4.36 -9.08 -9.44
C LEU A 7 3.33 -8.28 -8.63
N ILE A 8 3.52 -8.20 -7.32
CA ILE A 8 2.62 -7.44 -6.43
C ILE A 8 2.70 -5.95 -6.74
N LEU A 9 3.92 -5.42 -6.91
CA LEU A 9 4.13 -4.00 -7.20
C LEU A 9 3.70 -3.60 -8.63
N SER A 10 3.75 -4.51 -9.60
CA SER A 10 3.24 -4.24 -10.95
C SER A 10 1.71 -4.30 -11.04
N SER A 11 1.06 -4.88 -10.03
CA SER A 11 -0.39 -4.89 -9.91
C SER A 11 -0.86 -3.59 -9.25
N ASN A 12 -1.93 -2.97 -9.76
CA ASN A 12 -2.41 -1.66 -9.29
C ASN A 12 -2.62 -1.65 -7.75
N PRO A 13 -1.82 -0.89 -6.98
CA PRO A 13 -1.79 -0.97 -5.50
C PRO A 13 -3.13 -0.69 -4.82
N ALA A 14 -3.94 0.24 -5.36
CA ALA A 14 -5.25 0.59 -4.82
C ALA A 14 -6.31 -0.49 -5.03
N THR A 15 -6.01 -1.51 -5.83
CA THR A 15 -6.91 -2.63 -6.13
C THR A 15 -6.27 -4.00 -5.90
N SER A 16 -4.95 -4.07 -5.75
CA SER A 16 -4.23 -5.31 -5.51
C SER A 16 -4.11 -5.54 -4.02
N THR A 17 -4.40 -6.76 -3.61
CA THR A 17 -4.24 -7.19 -2.23
C THR A 17 -2.75 -7.19 -1.92
N LEU A 18 -2.33 -6.38 -0.95
CA LEU A 18 -1.00 -6.47 -0.38
C LEU A 18 -0.74 -7.91 0.11
N PRO A 19 0.53 -8.31 0.29
CA PRO A 19 0.84 -9.60 0.91
C PRO A 19 0.08 -9.72 2.24
N PRO A 20 -0.38 -10.94 2.58
CA PRO A 20 -1.08 -11.16 3.83
C PRO A 20 -0.21 -10.75 5.02
N LEU A 21 -0.85 -10.18 6.04
CA LEU A 21 -0.18 -9.77 7.28
C LEU A 21 0.53 -10.97 7.93
N LEU A 22 1.71 -10.72 8.50
CA LEU A 22 2.49 -11.73 9.22
C LEU A 22 1.80 -12.21 10.50
N LYS A 23 1.01 -11.33 11.15
CA LYS A 23 0.31 -11.57 12.43
C LYS A 23 1.23 -12.04 13.56
N GLN A 24 2.48 -11.58 13.54
CA GLN A 24 3.50 -11.89 14.55
C GLN A 24 3.82 -10.61 15.32
N SER A 25 3.22 -10.43 16.50
CA SER A 25 3.35 -9.20 17.30
C SER A 25 4.81 -8.80 17.58
N ARG A 26 5.73 -9.77 17.74
CA ARG A 26 7.17 -9.49 17.89
C ARG A 26 7.79 -8.82 16.66
N GLU A 27 7.43 -9.25 15.45
CA GLU A 27 7.93 -8.67 14.20
C GLU A 27 7.22 -7.35 13.90
N CYS A 28 5.89 -7.33 14.06
CA CYS A 28 5.06 -6.16 13.84
C CYS A 28 5.47 -4.99 14.76
N SER A 29 5.74 -5.25 16.05
CA SER A 29 6.19 -4.22 17.01
C SER A 29 7.52 -3.54 16.67
N ARG A 30 8.31 -4.11 15.75
CA ARG A 30 9.59 -3.56 15.27
C ARG A 30 9.49 -2.99 13.85
N CYS A 31 8.34 -3.13 13.20
CA CYS A 31 8.12 -2.66 11.84
C CYS A 31 7.88 -1.14 11.85
N PHE A 32 8.68 -0.40 11.08
CA PHE A 32 8.52 1.06 10.95
C PHE A 32 7.23 1.43 10.21
N GLN A 33 6.70 0.55 9.37
CA GLN A 33 5.48 0.77 8.59
C GLN A 33 4.21 0.25 9.33
N ARG A 34 4.30 -0.02 10.64
CA ARG A 34 3.23 -0.70 11.38
C ARG A 34 1.92 0.08 11.34
N GLU A 35 1.98 1.39 11.49
CA GLU A 35 0.77 2.24 11.55
C GLU A 35 0.08 2.30 10.18
N GLU A 36 0.83 2.56 9.12
CA GLU A 36 0.30 2.60 7.76
C GLU A 36 -0.19 1.22 7.31
N CYS A 37 0.46 0.15 7.74
CA CYS A 37 0.01 -1.22 7.51
C CYS A 37 -1.38 -1.46 8.14
N MET A 38 -1.60 -1.04 9.39
CA MET A 38 -2.90 -1.15 10.06
C MET A 38 -3.97 -0.27 9.39
N ILE A 39 -3.61 0.95 9.00
CA ILE A 39 -4.49 1.86 8.27
C ILE A 39 -4.89 1.23 6.93
N HIS A 40 -3.94 0.68 6.18
CA HIS A 40 -4.22 0.01 4.91
C HIS A 40 -5.15 -1.19 5.11
N HIS A 41 -4.85 -2.06 6.09
CA HIS A 41 -5.68 -3.22 6.41
C HIS A 41 -7.12 -2.81 6.77
N ARG A 42 -7.29 -1.73 7.55
CA ARG A 42 -8.61 -1.17 7.85
C ARG A 42 -9.32 -0.66 6.60
N VAL A 43 -8.61 0.09 5.76
CA VAL A 43 -9.19 0.80 4.61
C VAL A 43 -9.54 -0.15 3.48
N PHE A 44 -8.69 -1.12 3.12
CA PHE A 44 -8.88 -1.94 1.94
C PHE A 44 -9.42 -3.35 2.24
N GLU A 45 -9.10 -3.90 3.41
CA GLU A 45 -9.46 -5.28 3.78
C GLU A 45 -10.57 -5.33 4.84
N SER A 46 -11.08 -4.18 5.27
CA SER A 46 -12.05 -4.05 6.38
C SER A 46 -11.55 -4.69 7.68
N GLY A 47 -10.24 -4.59 7.90
CA GLY A 47 -9.53 -5.22 8.99
C GLY A 47 -9.90 -4.77 10.41
N THR A 48 -9.59 -5.64 11.37
CA THR A 48 -9.72 -5.43 12.82
C THR A 48 -8.37 -5.67 13.53
N ALA A 49 -8.29 -5.38 14.82
CA ALA A 49 -7.10 -5.66 15.62
C ALA A 49 -6.71 -7.14 15.59
N GLU A 50 -7.69 -8.04 15.67
CA GLU A 50 -7.49 -9.50 15.57
C GLU A 50 -7.04 -9.91 14.16
N GLY A 51 -7.55 -9.23 13.13
CA GLY A 51 -7.11 -9.39 11.75
C GLY A 51 -5.61 -9.14 11.58
N CYS A 52 -5.08 -8.13 12.29
CA CYS A 52 -3.67 -7.77 12.33
C CYS A 52 -2.81 -8.65 13.23
N GLY A 53 -3.41 -9.42 14.15
CA GLY A 53 -2.69 -10.15 15.20
C GLY A 53 -2.11 -9.24 16.28
N GLU A 54 -2.76 -8.11 16.56
CA GLU A 54 -2.34 -7.11 17.55
C GLU A 54 -3.47 -6.83 18.54
N THR A 55 -3.15 -6.15 19.65
CA THR A 55 -4.17 -5.77 20.63
C THR A 55 -5.03 -4.61 20.13
N GLN A 56 -6.26 -4.51 20.66
CA GLN A 56 -7.17 -3.42 20.35
C GLN A 56 -6.56 -2.05 20.65
N ASP A 57 -5.80 -1.93 21.74
CA ASP A 57 -5.15 -0.68 22.13
C ASP A 57 -4.10 -0.22 21.09
N VAL A 58 -3.31 -1.15 20.57
CA VAL A 58 -2.30 -0.85 19.53
C VAL A 58 -2.99 -0.45 18.22
N PHE A 59 -4.10 -1.12 17.87
CA PHE A 59 -4.86 -0.80 16.66
C PHE A 59 -5.60 0.56 16.75
N LEU A 60 -6.02 0.96 17.95
CA LEU A 60 -6.57 2.30 18.19
C LEU A 60 -5.45 3.35 18.15
N ALA A 61 -4.30 3.08 18.77
CA ALA A 61 -3.15 3.98 18.80
C ALA A 61 -2.57 4.28 17.41
N SER A 62 -2.66 3.34 16.46
CA SER A 62 -2.26 3.57 15.07
C SER A 62 -3.22 4.45 14.26
N GLY A 63 -4.34 4.87 14.86
CA GLY A 63 -5.38 5.65 14.19
C GLY A 63 -6.32 4.83 13.30
N ALA A 64 -5.96 3.57 12.97
CA ALA A 64 -6.78 2.70 12.13
C ALA A 64 -8.17 2.44 12.76
N GLY A 65 -8.23 2.21 14.08
CA GLY A 65 -9.49 2.00 14.78
C GLY A 65 -10.40 3.24 14.88
N ALA A 66 -9.86 4.44 14.66
CA ALA A 66 -10.60 5.70 14.72
C ALA A 66 -11.14 6.16 13.34
N LEU A 67 -10.84 5.42 12.26
CA LEU A 67 -11.27 5.80 10.91
C LEU A 67 -12.79 5.64 10.76
N SER A 68 -13.45 6.76 10.42
CA SER A 68 -14.85 6.79 10.00
C SER A 68 -15.00 6.27 8.56
N ALA A 69 -16.24 5.99 8.15
CA ALA A 69 -16.54 5.61 6.77
C ALA A 69 -16.07 6.67 5.76
N ALA A 70 -16.24 7.96 6.09
CA ALA A 70 -15.80 9.07 5.24
C ALA A 70 -14.26 9.08 5.06
N HIS A 71 -13.49 8.78 6.11
CA HIS A 71 -12.04 8.69 6.01
C HIS A 71 -11.61 7.52 5.12
N VAL A 72 -12.28 6.36 5.24
CA VAL A 72 -12.02 5.18 4.41
C VAL A 72 -12.30 5.47 2.93
N GLU A 73 -13.44 6.08 2.62
CA GLU A 73 -13.79 6.46 1.25
C GLU A 73 -12.82 7.48 0.65
N TYR A 74 -12.46 8.49 1.44
CA TYR A 74 -11.47 9.49 1.05
C TYR A 74 -10.14 8.83 0.68
N MET A 75 -9.60 7.98 1.55
CA MET A 75 -8.33 7.27 1.34
C MET A 75 -8.36 6.39 0.08
N ARG A 76 -9.41 5.57 -0.08
CA ARG A 76 -9.58 4.71 -1.27
C ARG A 76 -9.59 5.53 -2.56
N LYS A 77 -10.30 6.66 -2.55
CA LYS A 77 -10.39 7.54 -3.72
C LYS A 77 -9.02 8.12 -4.09
N TRP A 78 -8.31 8.69 -3.13
CA TRP A 78 -7.05 9.38 -3.40
C TRP A 78 -5.93 8.43 -3.79
N LEU A 79 -5.78 7.29 -3.10
CA LEU A 79 -4.78 6.29 -3.47
C LEU A 79 -5.03 5.74 -4.88
N LYS A 80 -6.29 5.47 -5.23
CA LYS A 80 -6.65 5.07 -6.60
C LYS A 80 -6.27 6.11 -7.65
N LEU A 81 -6.50 7.41 -7.38
CA LEU A 81 -6.14 8.47 -8.32
C LEU A 81 -4.63 8.59 -8.49
N ILE A 82 -3.87 8.52 -7.40
CA ILE A 82 -2.39 8.55 -7.42
C ILE A 82 -1.83 7.36 -8.20
N ASP A 83 -2.39 6.16 -8.02
CA ASP A 83 -1.94 4.98 -8.74
C ASP A 83 -2.23 5.07 -10.24
N LEU A 84 -3.38 5.60 -10.62
CA LEU A 84 -3.71 5.85 -12.02
C LEU A 84 -2.74 6.86 -12.65
N GLU A 85 -2.46 7.97 -11.96
CA GLU A 85 -1.52 8.98 -12.44
C GLU A 85 -0.10 8.40 -12.59
N THR A 86 0.37 7.67 -11.57
CA THR A 86 1.70 7.03 -11.58
C THR A 86 1.83 6.02 -12.71
N GLY A 87 0.80 5.19 -12.93
CA GLY A 87 0.76 4.21 -14.01
C GLY A 87 0.84 4.86 -15.40
N THR A 88 0.23 6.04 -15.59
CA THR A 88 0.32 6.76 -16.88
C THR A 88 1.69 7.40 -17.13
N ASN A 89 2.41 7.80 -16.08
CA ASN A 89 3.66 8.58 -16.20
C ASN A 89 4.93 7.71 -16.26
N GLY A 90 4.87 6.43 -15.87
CA GLY A 90 6.03 5.53 -15.76
C GLY A 90 6.68 5.13 -17.08
N TYR A 91 6.01 5.27 -18.23
CA TYR A 91 6.52 4.84 -19.54
C TYR A 91 7.72 5.68 -20.05
N ARG A 92 7.92 6.88 -19.50
CA ARG A 92 8.89 7.86 -20.04
C ARG A 92 10.35 7.56 -19.68
N ASN A 93 10.60 6.71 -18.68
CA ASN A 93 11.97 6.46 -18.20
C ASN A 93 12.73 5.42 -19.02
N ASN A 94 12.04 4.53 -19.75
CA ASN A 94 12.73 3.51 -20.54
C ASN A 94 13.46 4.13 -21.74
N GLU A 95 12.94 5.25 -22.27
CA GLU A 95 13.53 5.97 -23.40
C GLU A 95 14.98 6.38 -23.13
N ILE A 96 15.36 6.68 -21.88
CA ILE A 96 16.74 7.02 -21.52
C ILE A 96 17.71 5.89 -21.91
N TRP A 97 17.29 4.64 -21.72
CA TRP A 97 18.11 3.45 -21.94
C TRP A 97 17.89 2.80 -23.31
N THR A 98 16.76 3.07 -23.96
CA THR A 98 16.37 2.40 -25.21
C THR A 98 16.40 3.28 -26.45
N THR A 99 16.44 4.60 -26.32
CA THR A 99 16.57 5.53 -27.46
C THR A 99 17.92 6.23 -27.45
N THR A 100 18.36 6.66 -28.62
CA THR A 100 19.58 7.45 -28.79
C THR A 100 19.32 8.92 -28.47
N PRO A 101 20.36 9.73 -28.16
CA PRO A 101 20.18 11.15 -27.88
C PRO A 101 19.48 11.93 -29.01
N SER A 102 19.69 11.53 -30.26
CA SER A 102 19.09 12.16 -31.44
C SER A 102 17.60 11.89 -31.60
N GLU A 103 17.10 10.76 -31.09
CA GLU A 103 15.67 10.41 -31.10
C GLU A 103 14.88 11.08 -29.96
N ARG A 104 15.57 11.72 -29.01
CA ARG A 104 14.98 12.39 -27.85
C ARG A 104 14.87 13.92 -27.97
N GLN A 105 15.42 14.51 -29.04
CA GLN A 105 15.33 15.94 -29.33
C GLN A 105 14.11 16.24 -30.19
#